data_AF-A0A3N1PUE5-F1
#
_entry.id   AF-A0A3N1PUE5-F1
#
_cell.length_a   1.000
_cell.length_b   1.000
_cell.length_c   1.000
_cell.angle_alpha   90.00
_cell.angle_beta   90.00
_cell.angle_gamma   90.00
#
_symmetry.space_group_name_H-M   'P 1'
#
loop_
_entity.id
_entity.type
_entity.pdbx_description
1 polymer ?
#
loop_
_entity_poly.entity_id
_entity_poly.type
_entity_poly.pdbx_seq_one_letter_code
_entity_poly.pdbx_strand_id
1 'polypeptide(L)' 'MANIDNSTLLVSLQSVYESINRYEALLESDTLKDPENVEEILMMYDEAFKVLKSAYLEAQSTDPRLPLMEEIIKGA' A
#
# COMPACT_ATOMS: atom_id res chain seq x y z
N MET A 1 7.83 -8.56 -17.11
CA MET A 1 6.88 -8.15 -16.05
C MET A 1 5.51 -8.71 -16.40
N ALA A 2 4.78 -9.28 -15.44
CA ALA A 2 3.36 -9.56 -15.65
C ALA A 2 2.66 -8.21 -15.96
N ASN A 3 1.87 -8.17 -17.04
CA ASN A 3 1.04 -7.00 -17.35
C ASN A 3 -0.15 -7.02 -16.39
N ILE A 4 0.07 -6.48 -15.19
CA ILE A 4 -1.00 -6.24 -14.22
C ILE A 4 -1.86 -5.12 -14.80
N ASP A 5 -3.17 -5.32 -14.92
CA ASP A 5 -4.05 -4.26 -15.39
C ASP A 5 -4.16 -3.14 -14.34
N ASN A 6 -4.47 -1.92 -14.79
CA ASN A 6 -4.51 -0.74 -13.93
C ASN A 6 -5.50 -0.87 -12.76
N SER A 7 -6.58 -1.65 -12.92
CA SER A 7 -7.57 -1.85 -11.84
C SER A 7 -7.01 -2.78 -10.77
N THR A 8 -6.35 -3.86 -11.17
CA THR A 8 -5.64 -4.75 -10.24
C THR A 8 -4.52 -4.01 -9.51
N LEU A 9 -3.78 -3.13 -10.21
CA LEU A 9 -2.74 -2.31 -9.60
C LEU A 9 -3.30 -1.33 -8.57
N LEU A 10 -4.42 -0.66 -8.89
CA LEU A 10 -5.13 0.25 -7.98
C LEU A 10 -5.58 -0.47 -6.71
N VAL A 11 -6.29 -1.58 -6.86
CA VAL A 11 -6.79 -2.36 -5.71
C VAL A 11 -5.63 -2.88 -4.86
N SER A 12 -4.57 -3.39 -5.50
CA SER A 12 -3.39 -3.89 -4.78
C SER A 12 -2.72 -2.78 -3.96
N LEU A 13 -2.60 -1.58 -4.52
CA LEU A 13 -2.04 -0.42 -3.83
C LEU A 13 -2.87 -0.01 -2.62
N GLN A 14 -4.20 0.03 -2.76
CA GLN A 14 -5.14 0.33 -1.66
C GLN A 14 -5.04 -0.70 -0.54
N SER A 15 -5.13 -2.00 -0.87
CA SER A 15 -5.09 -3.07 0.12
C SER A 15 -3.76 -3.10 0.90
N VAL A 16 -2.64 -2.83 0.22
CA VAL A 16 -1.33 -2.73 0.89
C VAL A 16 -1.28 -1.53 1.82
N TYR A 17 -1.78 -0.37 1.39
CA TYR A 17 -1.85 0.83 2.24
C TYR A 17 -2.74 0.63 3.48
N GLU A 18 -3.92 0.02 3.31
CA GLU A 18 -4.80 -0.34 4.43
C GLU A 18 -4.12 -1.32 5.41
N SER A 19 -3.33 -2.25 4.88
CA SER A 19 -2.58 -3.21 5.70
C SER A 19 -1.50 -2.50 6.53
N ILE A 20 -0.78 -1.54 5.94
CA ILE A 20 0.18 -0.69 6.66
C ILE A 20 -0.51 0.01 7.82
N ASN A 21 -1.59 0.76 7.54
CA ASN A 21 -2.35 1.49 8.57
C ASN A 21 -2.83 0.54 9.69
N ARG A 22 -3.26 -0.68 9.34
CA ARG A 22 -3.69 -1.68 10.31
C ARG A 22 -2.55 -2.16 11.21
N TYR A 23 -1.36 -2.41 10.66
CA TYR A 23 -0.21 -2.85 11.44
C TYR A 23 0.38 -1.73 12.28
N GLU A 24 0.40 -0.48 11.78
CA GLU A 24 0.73 0.70 12.57
C GLU A 24 -0.20 0.84 13.78
N ALA A 25 -1.52 0.75 13.55
CA ALA A 25 -2.50 0.78 14.65
C ALA A 25 -2.34 -0.39 15.63
N LEU A 26 -1.87 -1.55 15.17
CA LEU A 26 -1.58 -2.68 16.03
C LEU A 26 -0.38 -2.42 16.94
N LEU A 27 0.66 -1.74 16.44
CA LEU A 27 1.84 -1.35 17.23
C LEU A 27 1.48 -0.35 18.33
N GLU A 28 0.46 0.48 18.13
CA GLU A 28 -0.06 1.39 19.15
C GLU A 28 -0.96 0.70 20.21
N SER A 29 -1.26 -0.60 20.05
CA SER A 29 -2.14 -1.33 20.95
C SER A 29 -1.43 -1.83 22.22
N ASP A 30 -1.98 -1.47 23.38
CA ASP A 30 -1.52 -1.96 24.70
C ASP A 30 -1.60 -3.49 24.87
N THR A 31 -2.29 -4.19 23.96
CA THR A 31 -2.50 -5.64 24.04
C THR A 31 -1.53 -6.45 23.17
N LEU A 32 -0.69 -5.79 22.38
CA LEU A 32 0.28 -6.45 21.52
C LEU A 32 1.38 -7.10 22.37
N LYS A 33 1.69 -8.37 22.05
CA LYS A 33 2.67 -9.16 22.82
C LYS A 33 4.00 -9.31 22.10
N ASP A 34 4.02 -9.11 20.79
CA ASP A 34 5.13 -9.38 19.88
C ASP A 34 5.33 -8.25 18.87
N PRO A 35 5.72 -7.04 19.32
CA PRO A 35 5.90 -5.88 18.44
C PRO A 35 6.95 -6.11 17.35
N GLU A 36 8.05 -6.82 17.64
CA GLU A 36 9.13 -7.08 16.68
C GLU A 36 8.65 -7.82 15.41
N ASN A 37 7.75 -8.80 15.57
CA ASN A 37 7.17 -9.51 14.42
C ASN A 37 6.27 -8.59 13.58
N VAL A 38 5.53 -7.70 14.24
CA VAL A 38 4.65 -6.74 13.56
C VAL A 38 5.46 -5.69 12.83
N GLU A 39 6.57 -5.21 13.40
CA GLU A 39 7.51 -4.30 12.76
C GLU A 39 8.15 -4.92 11.51
N GLU A 40 8.57 -6.19 11.56
CA GLU A 40 9.11 -6.89 10.39
C GLU A 40 8.07 -6.99 9.27
N ILE A 41 6.82 -7.35 9.60
CA ILE A 41 5.73 -7.39 8.64
C ILE A 41 5.49 -5.98 8.05
N LEU A 42 5.43 -4.95 8.89
CA LEU A 42 5.22 -3.57 8.46
C LEU A 42 6.30 -3.13 7.46
N MET A 43 7.57 -3.45 7.73
CA MET A 43 8.67 -3.18 6.80
C MET A 43 8.47 -3.84 5.43
N MET A 44 8.00 -5.09 5.39
CA MET A 44 7.70 -5.79 4.13
C MET A 44 6.56 -5.11 3.36
N TYR A 45 5.50 -4.68 4.05
CA TYR A 45 4.39 -3.96 3.42
C TYR A 45 4.82 -2.58 2.90
N ASP A 46 5.68 -1.87 3.63
CA ASP A 46 6.26 -0.59 3.20
C ASP A 46 7.08 -0.73 1.91
N GLU A 47 7.88 -1.79 1.81
CA GLU A 47 8.64 -2.09 0.60
C GLU A 47 7.71 -2.43 -0.57
N ALA A 48 6.70 -3.27 -0.33
CA ALA A 48 5.69 -3.59 -1.34
C ALA A 48 4.94 -2.34 -1.81
N PHE A 49 4.58 -1.44 -0.90
CA PHE A 49 3.92 -0.18 -1.21
C PHE A 49 4.78 0.72 -2.08
N LYS A 50 6.08 0.85 -1.80
CA LYS A 50 7.01 1.63 -2.62
C LYS A 50 7.07 1.13 -4.07
N VAL A 51 7.08 -0.20 -4.25
CA VAL A 51 7.09 -0.82 -5.59
C VAL A 51 5.77 -0.57 -6.32
N LEU A 52 4.63 -0.82 -5.65
CA LEU A 52 3.30 -0.62 -6.24
C LEU A 52 3.04 0.85 -6.56
N LYS A 53 3.45 1.76 -5.68
CA LYS A 53 3.34 3.21 -5.89
C LYS A 53 4.13 3.64 -7.12
N SER A 54 5.35 3.15 -7.28
CA SER A 54 6.19 3.47 -8.44
C SER A 54 5.54 2.99 -9.74
N ALA A 55 5.05 1.74 -9.77
CA ALA A 55 4.34 1.20 -10.93
C ALA A 55 3.04 1.97 -11.24
N TYR A 56 2.29 2.39 -10.21
CA TYR A 56 1.06 3.15 -10.40
C TYR A 56 1.34 4.55 -10.96
N LEU A 57 2.37 5.24 -10.47
CA LEU A 57 2.75 6.56 -10.99
C LEU A 57 3.19 6.48 -12.46
N GLU A 58 3.89 5.42 -12.85
CA GLU A 58 4.22 5.16 -14.25
C GLU A 58 2.93 4.96 -15.08
N ALA A 59 2.01 4.12 -14.61
CA ALA A 59 0.73 3.91 -15.29
C ALA A 59 -0.09 5.21 -15.42
N GLN A 60 -0.17 6.00 -14.35
CA GLN A 60 -0.87 7.30 -14.32
C GLN A 60 -0.27 8.31 -15.30
N SER A 61 1.05 8.31 -15.47
CA SER A 61 1.71 9.19 -16.45
C SER A 61 1.25 8.89 -17.90
N THR A 62 0.77 7.67 -18.15
CA THR A 62 0.29 7.21 -19.46
C THR A 62 -1.23 7.18 -19.59
N ASP A 63 -1.98 7.11 -18.48
CA ASP A 63 -3.45 7.12 -18.45
C ASP A 63 -3.98 8.19 -17.48
N PRO A 64 -4.36 9.38 -17.98
CA PRO A 64 -4.84 10.49 -17.15
C PRO A 64 -6.21 10.24 -16.51
N ARG A 65 -6.87 9.12 -16.81
CA ARG A 65 -8.15 8.73 -16.18
C ARG A 65 -7.94 8.06 -14.82
N LEU A 66 -6.70 7.68 -14.50
CA LEU A 66 -6.36 7.07 -13.22
C LEU A 66 -6.41 8.12 -12.08
N PRO A 67 -7.06 7.80 -10.95
CA PRO A 67 -7.13 8.70 -9.79
C PRO A 67 -5.76 9.15 -9.30
N LEU A 68 -5.68 10.35 -8.73
CA LEU A 68 -4.44 10.87 -8.15
C LEU A 68 -4.01 10.02 -6.95
N MET A 69 -2.70 9.88 -6.76
CA MET A 69 -2.14 9.08 -5.66
C MET A 69 -2.68 9.54 -4.30
N GLU A 70 -2.84 10.84 -4.12
CA GLU A 70 -3.38 11.45 -2.91
C GLU A 70 -4.86 11.08 -2.65
N GLU A 71 -5.64 10.82 -3.71
CA GLU A 71 -7.04 10.40 -3.61
C GLU A 71 -7.16 8.93 -3.18
N ILE A 72 -6.18 8.12 -3.57
CA ILE A 72 -6.12 6.69 -3.23
C ILE A 72 -5.74 6.51 -1.76
N ILE A 73 -4.76 7.28 -1.29
CA ILE A 73 -4.23 7.19 0.08
C ILE A 73 -5.19 7.84 1.10
N LYS A 74 -5.99 8.84 0.71
CA LYS A 74 -6.97 9.48 1.61
C LYS A 74 -8.33 8.76 1.69
N GLY A 75 -8.62 7.88 0.73
CA GLY A 75 -9.90 7.19 0.61
C GLY A 75 -9.92 5.76 1.16
N ALA A 76 -8.80 5.30 1.72
CA ALA A 76 -8.60 3.98 2.32
C ALA A 76 -8.69 4.05 3.85
#